data_AF-A0A498CEM2-F1
#
_entry.id   AF-A0A498CEM2-F1
#
_cell.length_a   1.000
_cell.length_b   1.000
_cell.length_c   1.000
_cell.angle_alpha   90.00
_cell.angle_beta   90.00
_cell.angle_gamma   90.00
#
_symmetry.space_group_name_H-M   'P 1'
#
loop_
_entity.id
_entity.type
_entity.pdbx_description
1 polymer ?
#
loop_
_entity_poly.entity_id
_entity_poly.type
_entity_poly.pdbx_seq_one_letter_code
_entity_poly.pdbx_strand_id
1 'polypeptide(L)' 'MTYTIMDWACDQIRAYEANHRVKPECFLVTPTQAISLMEAVSARTRILRSPGGFMESIRKGEAFLCGVPLKLFEARNAQ' A
#
# COMPACT_ATOMS: atom_id res chain seq x y z
N MET A 1 10.96 -17.43 9.25
CA MET A 1 10.69 -16.36 8.26
C MET A 1 9.58 -15.50 8.82
N THR A 2 9.83 -14.21 9.06
CA THR A 2 8.80 -13.30 9.56
C THR A 2 7.94 -12.86 8.38
N TYR A 3 6.66 -13.22 8.39
CA TYR A 3 5.71 -12.77 7.37
C TYR A 3 5.42 -11.28 7.60
N THR A 4 5.73 -10.46 6.60
CA THR A 4 5.64 -9.00 6.72
C THR A 4 4.42 -8.45 5.99
N ILE A 5 4.02 -7.22 6.31
CA ILE A 5 2.97 -6.48 5.60
C ILE A 5 3.25 -6.40 4.08
N MET A 6 4.52 -6.40 3.67
CA MET A 6 4.91 -6.41 2.26
C MET A 6 4.60 -7.76 1.59
N ASP A 7 4.85 -8.87 2.29
CA ASP A 7 4.55 -10.21 1.78
C ASP A 7 3.04 -10.38 1.60
N TRP A 8 2.26 -9.98 2.61
CA TRP A 8 0.80 -9.93 2.53
C TRP A 8 0.29 -9.12 1.34
N ALA A 9 0.77 -7.89 1.17
CA ALA A 9 0.27 -7.03 0.10
C ALA A 9 0.64 -7.57 -1.30
N CYS A 10 1.82 -8.17 -1.45
CA CYS A 10 2.19 -8.84 -2.70
C CYS A 10 1.31 -10.06 -2.99
N ASP A 11 1.00 -10.87 -1.97
CA ASP A 11 0.13 -12.04 -2.12
C ASP A 11 -1.30 -11.64 -2.52
N GLN A 12 -1.83 -10.55 -1.97
CA GLN A 12 -3.15 -10.03 -2.36
C GLN A 12 -3.19 -9.62 -3.84
N ILE A 13 -2.16 -8.91 -4.33
CA ILE A 13 -2.07 -8.51 -5.75
C ILE A 13 -1.97 -9.75 -6.65
N ARG A 14 -1.11 -10.71 -6.29
CA ARG A 14 -0.94 -11.96 -7.06
C ARG A 14 -2.21 -12.80 -7.09
N ALA A 15 -2.93 -12.89 -5.96
CA ALA A 15 -4.19 -13.61 -5.89
C ALA A 15 -5.25 -12.96 -6.80
N TYR A 16 -5.31 -11.63 -6.83
CA TYR A 16 -6.18 -10.91 -7.76
C TYR A 16 -5.81 -11.19 -9.22
N GLU A 17 -4.53 -11.06 -9.58
CA GLU A 17 -4.04 -11.34 -10.94
C GLU A 17 -4.34 -12.78 -11.36
N ALA A 18 -4.18 -13.77 -10.48
CA ALA A 18 -4.47 -15.16 -10.76
C ALA A 18 -5.96 -15.39 -11.07
N ASN A 19 -6.85 -14.70 -10.35
CA ASN A 19 -8.29 -14.85 -10.51
C ASN A 19 -8.86 -14.08 -11.70
N HIS A 20 -8.29 -12.91 -12.03
CA HIS A 20 -8.84 -11.99 -13.02
C HIS A 20 -8.01 -11.88 -14.31
N ARG A 21 -6.80 -12.45 -14.34
CA ARG A 21 -5.80 -12.34 -15.43
C ARG A 21 -5.40 -10.90 -15.77
N VAL A 22 -5.63 -9.97 -14.86
CA VAL A 22 -5.28 -8.55 -14.97
C VAL A 22 -4.81 -8.03 -13.62
N LYS A 23 -4.02 -6.95 -13.63
CA LYS A 23 -3.66 -6.23 -12.41
C LYS A 23 -4.87 -5.52 -11.82
N PRO A 24 -4.97 -5.43 -10.48
CA PRO A 24 -5.98 -4.56 -9.87
C PRO A 24 -5.70 -3.10 -10.26
N GLU A 25 -6.77 -2.35 -10.51
CA GLU A 25 -6.67 -0.91 -10.85
C GLU A 25 -6.09 -0.08 -9.71
N CYS A 26 -6.32 -0.51 -8.46
CA CYS A 26 -5.70 0.05 -7.27
C CYS A 26 -5.68 -0.98 -6.14
N PHE A 27 -4.79 -0.77 -5.17
CA PHE A 27 -4.73 -1.52 -3.92
C PHE A 27 -5.20 -0.61 -2.78
N LEU A 28 -6.38 -0.93 -2.24
CA LEU A 28 -6.99 -0.18 -1.14
C LEU A 28 -6.33 -0.56 0.17
N VAL A 29 -5.88 0.44 0.91
CA VAL A 29 -5.23 0.26 2.22
C VAL A 29 -5.81 1.22 3.24
N THR A 30 -5.94 0.76 4.47
CA THR A 30 -6.24 1.66 5.59
C THR A 30 -5.03 2.56 5.91
N PRO A 31 -5.22 3.68 6.61
CA PRO A 31 -4.10 4.51 7.07
C PRO A 31 -3.04 3.71 7.85
N THR A 32 -3.46 2.79 8.71
CA THR A 32 -2.54 1.93 9.48
C THR A 32 -1.73 1.02 8.56
N GLN A 33 -2.37 0.38 7.58
CA GLN A 33 -1.67 -0.48 6.61
C GLN A 33 -0.68 0.33 5.76
N ALA A 34 -1.06 1.54 5.34
CA ALA A 34 -0.18 2.44 4.61
C ALA A 34 1.08 2.80 5.43
N ILE A 35 0.92 3.14 6.71
CA ILE A 35 2.06 3.43 7.60
C ILE A 35 2.97 2.20 7.74
N SER A 36 2.40 1.01 8.01
CA SER A 36 3.19 -0.22 8.10
C SER A 36 3.95 -0.55 6.82
N LEU A 37 3.33 -0.34 5.64
CA LEU A 37 4.00 -0.50 4.35
C LEU A 37 5.16 0.48 4.20
N MET A 38 4.97 1.74 4.58
CA MET A 38 6.04 2.75 4.54
C MET A 38 7.21 2.35 5.44
N GLU A 39 6.94 1.96 6.69
CA GLU A 39 7.99 1.55 7.64
C GLU A 39 8.79 0.35 7.10
N ALA A 40 8.10 -0.63 6.51
CA ALA A 40 8.73 -1.79 5.89
C ALA A 40 9.67 -1.41 4.72
N VAL A 41 9.33 -0.37 3.96
CA VAL A 41 10.16 0.14 2.84
C VAL A 41 11.30 1.02 3.36
N SER A 42 11.03 1.92 4.31
CA SER A 42 12.02 2.83 4.89
C SER A 42 13.14 2.06 5.59
N ALA A 43 12.81 0.97 6.29
CA ALA A 43 13.79 0.06 6.89
C ALA A 43 14.77 -0.56 5.88
N ARG A 44 14.35 -0.67 4.60
CA ARG A 44 15.13 -1.31 3.53
C ARG A 44 15.84 -0.31 2.60
N THR A 45 15.38 0.93 2.51
CA THR A 45 15.81 1.88 1.46
C THR A 45 16.62 3.08 1.95
N ARG A 46 16.82 3.25 3.27
CA ARG A 46 17.41 4.48 3.89
C ARG A 46 16.68 5.78 3.53
N ILE A 47 15.53 5.69 2.86
CA ILE A 47 14.71 6.85 2.51
C ILE A 47 13.90 7.21 3.75
N LEU A 48 14.27 8.31 4.41
CA LEU A 48 13.51 8.89 5.51
C LEU A 48 12.37 9.75 4.93
N ARG A 49 11.25 9.11 4.55
CA ARG A 49 9.99 9.85 4.35
C ARG A 49 9.23 9.88 5.67
N SER A 50 8.73 11.06 6.04
CA SER A 50 7.81 11.18 7.17
C SER A 50 6.47 10.48 6.83
N PRO A 51 5.78 9.88 7.81
CA PRO A 51 4.46 9.28 7.60
C PRO A 51 3.48 10.21 6.89
N GLY A 52 3.48 11.50 7.25
CA GLY A 52 2.64 12.52 6.62
C GLY A 52 2.93 12.70 5.13
N GLY A 53 4.21 12.78 4.74
CA GLY A 53 4.59 12.91 3.34
C GLY A 53 4.21 11.68 2.49
N PHE A 54 4.31 10.48 3.07
CA PHE A 54 3.90 9.26 2.39
C PHE A 54 2.39 9.17 2.19
N MET A 55 1.61 9.50 3.23
CA MET A 55 0.15 9.54 3.15
C MET A 55 -0.33 10.55 2.11
N GLU A 56 0.31 11.73 2.04
CA GLU A 56 0.03 12.72 1.00
C GLU A 56 0.38 12.21 -0.40
N SER A 57 1.48 11.49 -0.58
CA SER A 57 1.78 10.84 -1.87
C SER A 57 0.72 9.80 -2.26
N ILE A 58 0.17 9.03 -1.32
CA ILE A 58 -0.96 8.12 -1.62
C ILE A 58 -2.19 8.93 -2.05
N ARG A 59 -2.54 10.01 -1.33
CA ARG A 59 -3.69 10.87 -1.69
C ARG A 59 -3.55 11.53 -3.06
N LYS A 60 -2.31 11.88 -3.45
CA LYS A 60 -1.98 12.43 -4.78
C LYS A 60 -1.91 11.37 -5.88
N GLY A 61 -2.03 10.08 -5.55
CA GLY A 61 -1.90 8.99 -6.52
C GLY A 61 -0.47 8.74 -6.98
N GLU A 62 0.53 9.15 -6.21
CA GLU A 62 1.97 9.04 -6.53
C GLU A 62 2.63 7.79 -5.92
N ALA A 63 1.88 7.01 -5.15
CA ALA A 63 2.38 5.83 -4.45
C ALA A 63 1.90 4.54 -5.12
N PHE A 64 2.83 3.62 -5.35
CA PHE A 64 2.57 2.37 -6.06
C PHE A 64 3.21 1.19 -5.34
N LEU A 65 2.54 0.04 -5.39
CA LEU A 65 3.06 -1.24 -4.95
C LEU A 65 3.00 -2.22 -6.12
N CYS A 66 4.16 -2.75 -6.55
CA CYS A 66 4.24 -3.68 -7.69
C CYS A 66 3.61 -3.15 -9.00
N GLY A 67 3.65 -1.83 -9.19
CA GLY A 67 3.02 -1.13 -10.33
C GLY A 67 1.50 -0.93 -10.18
N VAL A 68 0.91 -1.29 -9.04
CA VAL A 68 -0.50 -1.03 -8.70
C VAL A 68 -0.57 0.25 -7.86
N PRO A 69 -1.40 1.24 -8.22
CA PRO A 69 -1.61 2.44 -7.42
C PRO A 69 -2.16 2.11 -6.03
N LEU A 70 -1.61 2.75 -4.98
CA LEU A 70 -2.19 2.70 -3.64
C LEU A 70 -3.33 3.72 -3.51
N LYS A 71 -4.40 3.37 -2.81
CA LYS A 71 -5.47 4.30 -2.43
C LYS A 71 -5.84 4.13 -0.96
N LEU A 72 -6.04 5.25 -0.25
CA LEU A 72 -6.50 5.20 1.13
C LEU A 72 -7.99 4.86 1.18
N PHE A 73 -8.31 3.82 1.95
CA PHE A 73 -9.66 3.55 2.38
C PHE A 73 -9.96 4.43 3.60
N GLU A 74 -10.49 5.62 3.34
CA GLU A 74 -11.08 6.46 4.37
C GLU A 74 -12.57 6.12 4.43
N ALA A 75 -12.97 5.25 5.36
CA ALA A 75 -14.38 5.13 5.69
C ALA A 75 -14.84 6.53 6.09
N ARG A 76 -15.72 7.15 5.28
CA ARG A 76 -16.44 8.34 5.72
C ARG A 76 -17.14 7.91 7.01
N ASN A 77 -16.68 8.40 8.16
CA ASN A 77 -17.51 8.39 9.34
C ASN A 77 -18.80 9.09 8.92
N ALA A 78 -19.86 8.31 8.72
CA ALA A 78 -21.21 8.83 8.59
C ALA A 78 -21.53 9.46 9.95
N GLN A 79 -21.23 10.75 10.07
CA GLN A 79 -21.75 11.60 11.12
C GLN A 79 -23.14 12.08 10.72
#